data_AF-A0A6I4NZ52-F1
#
_entry.id   AF-A0A6I4NZ52-F1
#
_cell.length_a   1.000
_cell.length_b   1.000
_cell.length_c   1.000
_cell.angle_alpha   90.00
_cell.angle_beta   90.00
_cell.angle_gamma   90.00
#
_symmetry.space_group_name_H-M   'P 1'
#
loop_
_entity.id
_entity.type
_entity.pdbx_description
1 polymer ?
#
loop_
_entity_poly.entity_id
_entity_poly.type
_entity_poly.pdbx_seq_one_letter_code
_entity_poly.pdbx_strand_id
1 'polypeptide(L)'
;GATEAHAPERLAAALADGAPIARALDTVGAEATIDQALAALAPRGIAATVALKPGANRIPISQSRLLWGRTLTGVIEGDADVARDIPLLASLWRSGLLPLERLIEPYPFEAVGEAIEDARSGRVVKPVLLLDDDGVLAPPAAPGDLVEALRDGQVAEADLPALWRALPIVDAAELRGLWRGTGLSTGHRTHRLLERSGWFGKRFVADDDVQPIIVERPDGTLEADAGLAGGGASLRLAEHDGLVTAAMAYDTRPVVDLFVRAGPDALLGVMTGRGTLDAGRRYYFLLERVAEPDARA
;
A
#
# COMPACT_ATOMS: atom_id res chain seq x y z
N GLY A 1 2.20 7.64 0.44
CA GLY A 1 2.00 9.10 0.21
C GLY A 1 3.33 9.81 0.24
N ALA A 2 3.34 11.12 -0.03
CA ALA A 2 4.55 11.94 0.19
C ALA A 2 4.92 11.94 1.67
N THR A 3 6.22 11.87 1.99
CA THR A 3 6.71 11.95 3.36
C THR A 3 6.75 13.37 3.88
N GLU A 4 6.87 14.34 2.97
CA GLU A 4 6.93 15.78 3.27
C GLU A 4 6.25 16.58 2.15
N ALA A 5 5.73 17.75 2.48
CA ALA A 5 5.15 18.70 1.53
C ALA A 5 5.60 20.12 1.89
N HIS A 6 6.13 20.85 0.90
CA HIS A 6 6.71 22.17 1.08
C HIS A 6 6.17 23.15 0.05
N ALA A 7 5.88 24.37 0.50
CA ALA A 7 5.64 25.49 -0.41
C ALA A 7 6.94 25.84 -1.17
N PRO A 8 6.87 26.31 -2.42
CA PRO A 8 8.05 26.64 -3.24
C PRO A 8 9.09 27.51 -2.51
N GLU A 9 8.64 28.47 -1.72
CA GLU A 9 9.50 29.44 -1.03
C GLU A 9 10.28 28.81 0.12
N ARG A 10 9.81 27.68 0.65
CA ARG A 10 10.43 26.98 1.78
C ARG A 10 11.27 25.77 1.36
N LEU A 11 11.12 25.32 0.12
CA LEU A 11 11.76 24.09 -0.37
C LEU A 11 13.28 24.14 -0.23
N ALA A 12 13.91 25.25 -0.62
CA ALA A 12 15.37 25.40 -0.51
C ALA A 12 15.86 25.30 0.95
N ALA A 13 15.13 25.89 1.90
CA ALA A 13 15.47 25.82 3.31
C ALA A 13 15.25 24.42 3.89
N ALA A 14 14.14 23.76 3.53
CA ALA A 14 13.84 22.39 3.95
C ALA A 14 14.90 21.38 3.48
N LEU A 15 15.55 21.66 2.36
CA LEU A 15 16.57 20.80 1.77
C LEU A 15 18.01 21.17 2.14
N ALA A 16 18.23 22.33 2.78
CA ALA A 16 19.58 22.87 3.01
C ALA A 16 20.46 21.93 3.85
N ASP A 17 19.84 21.23 4.81
CA ASP A 17 20.50 20.26 5.71
C ASP A 17 20.02 18.81 5.46
N GLY A 18 19.20 18.60 4.42
CA GLY A 18 18.57 17.32 4.11
C GLY A 18 19.47 16.40 3.29
N ALA A 19 19.36 15.10 3.54
CA ALA A 19 19.91 14.10 2.62
C ALA A 19 19.21 14.24 1.25
N PRO A 20 19.91 13.98 0.13
CA PRO A 20 19.29 14.05 -1.18
C PRO A 20 18.12 13.06 -1.29
N ILE A 21 17.04 13.49 -1.93
CA ILE A 21 15.78 12.75 -2.00
C ILE A 21 15.73 11.82 -3.22
N ALA A 22 15.15 10.64 -3.07
CA ALA A 22 15.03 9.68 -4.18
C ALA A 22 13.91 10.03 -5.18
N ARG A 23 12.89 10.77 -4.72
CA ARG A 23 11.68 11.08 -5.46
C ARG A 23 11.19 12.49 -5.13
N ALA A 24 10.74 13.24 -6.14
CA ALA A 24 10.07 14.53 -5.98
C ALA A 24 8.80 14.58 -6.83
N LEU A 25 7.76 15.27 -6.33
CA LEU A 25 6.51 15.51 -7.05
C LEU A 25 6.29 17.03 -7.13
N ASP A 26 6.41 17.60 -8.32
CA ASP A 26 6.14 19.01 -8.58
C ASP A 26 4.66 19.20 -8.97
N THR A 27 3.94 19.93 -8.13
CA THR A 27 2.52 20.26 -8.32
C THR A 27 2.29 21.70 -8.78
N VAL A 28 3.37 22.44 -9.10
CA VAL A 28 3.33 23.87 -9.47
C VAL A 28 3.62 24.11 -10.95
N GLY A 29 4.52 23.31 -11.55
CA GLY A 29 4.85 23.40 -12.97
C GLY A 29 5.56 24.70 -13.34
N ALA A 30 6.35 25.26 -12.41
CA ALA A 30 7.18 26.43 -12.64
C ALA A 30 8.65 26.02 -12.81
N GLU A 31 9.42 26.80 -13.56
CA GLU A 31 10.84 26.54 -13.77
C GLU A 31 11.61 26.44 -12.44
N ALA A 32 11.37 27.39 -11.53
CA ALA A 32 12.05 27.42 -10.24
C ALA A 32 11.78 26.17 -9.39
N THR A 33 10.53 25.69 -9.35
CA THR A 33 10.17 24.51 -8.54
C THR A 33 10.76 23.23 -9.13
N ILE A 34 10.75 23.10 -10.46
CA ILE A 34 11.34 21.96 -11.14
C ILE A 34 12.87 21.94 -11.00
N ASP A 35 13.55 23.08 -11.14
CA ASP A 35 15.01 23.13 -10.94
C ASP A 35 15.39 22.78 -9.50
N GLN A 36 14.66 23.30 -8.51
CA GLN A 36 14.87 22.96 -7.09
C GLN A 36 14.63 21.47 -6.84
N ALA A 37 13.55 20.90 -7.36
CA ALA A 37 13.26 19.47 -7.23
C ALA A 37 14.39 18.62 -7.82
N LEU A 38 14.86 18.94 -9.03
CA LEU A 38 15.96 18.22 -9.68
C LEU A 38 17.30 18.40 -8.95
N ALA A 39 17.56 19.57 -8.38
CA ALA A 39 18.75 19.84 -7.58
C ALA A 39 18.82 18.97 -6.33
N ALA A 40 17.67 18.72 -5.71
CA ALA A 40 17.51 17.95 -4.48
C ALA A 40 17.68 16.44 -4.68
N LEU A 41 17.55 15.94 -5.91
CA LEU A 41 17.52 14.51 -6.18
C LEU A 41 18.86 13.83 -5.88
N ALA A 42 18.80 12.67 -5.26
CA ALA A 42 19.91 11.72 -5.22
C ALA A 42 20.28 11.26 -6.64
N PRO A 43 21.49 10.71 -6.86
CA PRO A 43 21.81 10.00 -8.10
C PRO A 43 20.72 8.98 -8.44
N ARG A 44 20.31 8.92 -9.72
CA ARG A 44 19.20 8.06 -10.20
C ARG A 44 17.82 8.38 -9.61
N GLY A 45 17.65 9.52 -8.94
CA GLY A 45 16.38 10.00 -8.44
C GLY A 45 15.42 10.43 -9.56
N ILE A 46 14.13 10.52 -9.24
CA ILE A 46 13.08 10.87 -10.21
C ILE A 46 12.26 12.06 -9.69
N ALA A 47 12.14 13.10 -10.51
CA ALA A 47 11.14 14.15 -10.33
C ALA A 47 9.99 13.94 -11.31
N ALA A 48 8.76 13.91 -10.81
CA ALA A 48 7.55 13.90 -11.63
C ALA A 48 6.87 15.28 -11.55
N THR A 49 6.51 15.88 -12.68
CA THR A 49 5.65 17.06 -12.71
C THR A 49 4.23 16.65 -13.08
N VAL A 50 3.27 17.11 -12.28
CA VAL A 50 1.83 16.83 -12.44
C VAL A 50 1.01 18.09 -12.72
N ALA A 51 1.64 19.27 -12.69
CA ALA A 51 0.96 20.52 -12.95
C ALA A 51 0.60 20.65 -14.44
N LEU A 52 -0.69 20.83 -14.71
CA LEU A 52 -1.21 21.04 -16.06
C LEU A 52 -1.52 22.53 -16.27
N LYS A 53 -0.82 23.17 -17.21
CA LYS A 53 -1.06 24.56 -17.61
C LYS A 53 -1.61 24.63 -19.04
N PRO A 54 -2.62 25.45 -19.32
CA PRO A 54 -3.12 25.63 -20.68
C PRO A 54 -2.03 26.17 -21.62
N GLY A 55 -1.98 25.66 -22.85
CA GLY A 55 -1.07 26.13 -23.89
C GLY A 55 0.39 25.68 -23.69
N ALA A 56 1.34 26.45 -24.25
CA ALA A 56 2.75 26.14 -24.18
C ALA A 56 3.37 26.60 -22.85
N ASN A 57 3.85 25.67 -22.03
CA ASN A 57 4.58 25.94 -20.80
C ASN A 57 6.06 25.62 -20.98
N ARG A 58 6.85 26.58 -21.47
CA ARG A 58 8.29 26.38 -21.73
C ARG A 58 9.06 26.48 -20.42
N ILE A 59 9.81 25.41 -20.10
CA ILE A 59 10.65 25.34 -18.90
C ILE A 59 12.07 25.01 -19.35
N PRO A 60 13.01 25.97 -19.35
CA PRO A 60 14.40 25.69 -19.62
C PRO A 60 14.99 24.90 -18.44
N ILE A 61 15.77 23.86 -18.75
CA ILE A 61 16.41 23.03 -17.75
C ILE A 61 17.91 22.99 -18.04
N SER A 62 18.72 23.22 -17.02
CA SER A 62 20.15 22.98 -17.13
C SER A 62 20.41 21.48 -17.28
N GLN A 63 21.05 21.08 -18.37
CA GLN A 63 21.34 19.66 -18.66
C GLN A 63 22.11 18.97 -17.52
N SER A 64 22.91 19.71 -16.75
CA SER A 64 23.64 19.19 -15.59
C SER A 64 22.72 18.64 -14.50
N ARG A 65 21.46 19.08 -14.43
CA ARG A 65 20.45 18.56 -13.51
C ARG A 65 20.05 17.11 -13.80
N LEU A 66 20.21 16.67 -15.05
CA LEU A 66 19.87 15.31 -15.50
C LEU A 66 21.06 14.34 -15.44
N LEU A 67 22.27 14.83 -15.13
CA LEU A 67 23.43 13.98 -14.95
C LEU A 67 23.24 13.01 -13.76
N TRP A 68 24.11 12.00 -13.68
CA TRP A 68 24.03 10.90 -12.70
C TRP A 68 22.74 10.09 -12.76
N GLY A 69 22.10 10.07 -13.94
CA GLY A 69 20.91 9.26 -14.23
C GLY A 69 19.62 9.78 -13.59
N ARG A 70 19.57 11.07 -13.22
CA ARG A 70 18.33 11.69 -12.71
C ARG A 70 17.31 11.84 -13.84
N THR A 71 16.04 11.67 -13.50
CA THR A 71 14.94 11.71 -14.46
C THR A 71 13.97 12.82 -14.12
N LEU A 72 13.57 13.60 -15.12
CA LEU A 72 12.33 14.39 -15.10
C LEU A 72 11.29 13.68 -15.96
N THR A 73 10.10 13.45 -15.42
CA THR A 73 8.97 12.86 -16.16
C THR A 73 7.69 13.66 -15.97
N GLY A 74 6.78 13.59 -16.94
CA GLY A 74 5.42 14.08 -16.81
C GLY A 74 4.48 12.95 -16.39
N VAL A 75 3.42 13.31 -15.67
CA VAL A 75 2.36 12.38 -15.24
C VAL A 75 1.02 13.09 -15.39
N ILE A 76 0.05 12.44 -16.02
CA ILE A 76 -1.31 12.97 -16.17
C ILE A 76 -2.27 12.10 -15.37
N GLU A 77 -3.05 12.72 -14.48
CA GLU A 77 -4.02 12.01 -13.63
C GLU A 77 -3.39 10.84 -12.83
N GLY A 78 -2.10 10.95 -12.50
CA GLY A 78 -1.36 9.88 -11.81
C GLY A 78 -0.98 8.68 -12.69
N ASP A 79 -1.10 8.81 -14.02
CA ASP A 79 -1.04 7.71 -15.00
C ASP A 79 -2.00 6.57 -14.62
N ALA A 80 -3.14 6.95 -14.06
CA ALA A 80 -4.11 6.02 -13.51
C ALA A 80 -4.80 5.21 -14.60
N ASP A 81 -5.03 3.93 -14.30
CA ASP A 81 -5.98 3.10 -15.02
C ASP A 81 -7.32 3.21 -14.30
N VAL A 82 -8.30 3.88 -14.91
CA VAL A 82 -9.61 4.15 -14.30
C VAL A 82 -10.30 2.87 -13.81
N ALA A 83 -10.22 1.77 -14.57
CA ALA A 83 -10.88 0.51 -14.23
C ALA A 83 -10.23 -0.16 -13.01
N ARG A 84 -8.94 0.12 -12.77
CA ARG A 84 -8.18 -0.40 -11.63
C ARG A 84 -8.24 0.54 -10.41
N ASP A 85 -8.02 1.83 -10.63
CA ASP A 85 -7.64 2.77 -9.58
C ASP A 85 -8.86 3.44 -8.91
N ILE A 86 -9.97 3.63 -9.63
CA ILE A 86 -11.20 4.14 -8.99
C ILE A 86 -11.77 3.14 -7.98
N PRO A 87 -11.93 1.84 -8.30
CA PRO A 87 -12.33 0.85 -7.30
C PRO A 87 -11.37 0.77 -6.13
N LEU A 88 -10.07 0.95 -6.37
CA LEU A 88 -9.05 1.00 -5.34
C LEU A 88 -9.29 2.16 -4.35
N LEU A 89 -9.41 3.39 -4.86
CA LEU A 89 -9.67 4.58 -4.04
C LEU A 89 -10.97 4.46 -3.25
N ALA A 90 -12.04 3.95 -3.87
CA ALA A 90 -13.31 3.71 -3.18
C ALA A 90 -13.18 2.70 -2.04
N SER A 91 -12.39 1.63 -2.24
CA SER A 91 -12.15 0.62 -1.21
C SER A 91 -11.30 1.17 -0.06
N LEU A 92 -10.29 1.99 -0.36
CA LEU A 92 -9.50 2.67 0.67
C LEU A 92 -10.34 3.64 1.47
N TRP A 93 -11.24 4.37 0.81
CA TRP A 93 -12.18 5.25 1.48
C TRP A 93 -13.09 4.41 2.39
N ARG A 94 -13.79 3.39 1.88
CA ARG A 94 -14.64 2.48 2.69
C ARG A 94 -13.92 1.86 3.89
N SER A 95 -12.62 1.58 3.74
CA SER A 95 -11.78 1.04 4.81
C SER A 95 -11.23 2.12 5.75
N GLY A 96 -11.64 3.38 5.60
CA GLY A 96 -11.21 4.54 6.37
C GLY A 96 -9.74 4.96 6.18
N LEU A 97 -9.03 4.38 5.22
CA LEU A 97 -7.61 4.64 4.94
C LEU A 97 -7.39 5.81 3.99
N LEU A 98 -8.42 6.22 3.26
CA LEU A 98 -8.42 7.43 2.45
C LEU A 98 -9.37 8.45 3.09
N PRO A 99 -8.87 9.39 3.91
CA PRO A 99 -9.70 10.39 4.59
C PRO A 99 -10.06 11.52 3.64
N LEU A 100 -10.93 11.22 2.68
CA LEU A 100 -11.34 12.12 1.59
C LEU A 100 -11.97 13.41 2.14
N GLU A 101 -12.64 13.32 3.28
CA GLU A 101 -13.31 14.40 4.00
C GLU A 101 -12.36 15.51 4.44
N ARG A 102 -11.06 15.21 4.57
CA ARG A 102 -10.05 16.23 4.87
C ARG A 102 -9.71 17.11 3.68
N LEU A 103 -10.11 16.71 2.47
CA LEU A 103 -9.82 17.40 1.21
C LEU A 103 -11.05 18.10 0.64
N ILE A 104 -12.24 17.62 0.94
CA ILE A 104 -13.48 18.11 0.37
C ILE A 104 -14.25 19.01 1.35
N GLU A 105 -14.96 20.00 0.79
CA GLU A 105 -15.96 20.77 1.52
C GLU A 105 -17.29 20.67 0.75
N PRO A 106 -18.36 20.14 1.37
CA PRO A 106 -19.66 20.04 0.72
C PRO A 106 -20.39 21.40 0.72
N TYR A 107 -21.05 21.71 -0.38
CA TYR A 107 -21.90 22.88 -0.55
C TYR A 107 -23.26 22.44 -1.12
N PRO A 108 -24.38 23.02 -0.67
CA PRO A 108 -25.63 22.87 -1.40
C PRO A 108 -25.48 23.48 -2.80
N PHE A 109 -26.17 22.93 -3.80
CA PHE A 109 -26.03 23.37 -5.19
C PHE A 109 -26.28 24.87 -5.37
N GLU A 110 -27.22 25.45 -4.61
CA GLU A 110 -27.56 26.88 -4.65
C GLU A 110 -26.39 27.79 -4.22
N ALA A 111 -25.45 27.26 -3.42
CA ALA A 111 -24.28 27.99 -2.94
C ALA A 111 -23.08 27.92 -3.91
N VAL A 112 -23.29 27.60 -5.19
CA VAL A 112 -22.22 27.51 -6.20
C VAL A 112 -21.34 28.76 -6.29
N GLY A 113 -21.90 29.96 -6.09
CA GLY A 113 -21.14 31.21 -6.11
C GLY A 113 -20.11 31.30 -4.97
N GLU A 114 -20.52 30.90 -3.76
CA GLU A 114 -19.65 30.86 -2.57
C GLU A 114 -18.57 29.78 -2.76
N ALA A 115 -18.97 28.57 -3.16
CA ALA A 115 -18.04 27.47 -3.43
C ALA A 115 -16.91 27.84 -4.42
N ILE A 116 -17.23 28.64 -5.44
CA ILE A 116 -16.24 29.13 -6.42
C ILE A 116 -15.29 30.14 -5.77
N GLU A 117 -15.80 31.08 -4.97
CA GLU A 117 -14.97 32.10 -4.32
C GLU A 117 -14.02 31.48 -3.27
N ASP A 118 -14.52 30.49 -2.54
CA ASP A 118 -13.73 29.78 -1.53
C ASP A 118 -12.62 28.92 -2.13
N ALA A 119 -12.88 28.29 -3.29
CA ALA A 119 -11.84 27.61 -4.05
C ALA A 119 -10.81 28.59 -4.62
N ARG A 120 -11.25 29.76 -5.13
CA ARG A 120 -10.36 30.78 -5.70
C ARG A 120 -9.47 31.45 -4.66
N SER A 121 -10.01 31.75 -3.48
CA SER A 121 -9.26 32.32 -2.37
C SER A 121 -8.31 31.31 -1.71
N GLY A 122 -8.47 30.01 -2.02
CA GLY A 122 -7.72 28.93 -1.40
C GLY A 122 -8.20 28.57 0.01
N ARG A 123 -9.38 29.08 0.44
CA ARG A 123 -10.03 28.69 1.70
C ARG A 123 -10.37 27.20 1.70
N VAL A 124 -10.81 26.67 0.56
CA VAL A 124 -11.19 25.28 0.37
C VAL A 124 -10.33 24.62 -0.71
N VAL A 125 -9.91 23.38 -0.46
CA VAL A 125 -9.12 22.58 -1.41
C VAL A 125 -9.99 22.04 -2.54
N LYS A 126 -11.09 21.36 -2.22
CA LYS A 126 -12.01 20.78 -3.22
C LYS A 126 -13.48 21.01 -2.83
N PRO A 127 -14.16 22.03 -3.38
CA PRO A 127 -15.60 22.15 -3.17
C PRO A 127 -16.35 21.02 -3.87
N VAL A 128 -17.39 20.50 -3.23
CA VAL A 128 -18.29 19.47 -3.77
C VAL A 128 -19.73 19.98 -3.70
N LEU A 129 -20.38 20.13 -4.85
CA LEU A 129 -21.79 20.53 -4.89
C LEU A 129 -22.69 19.31 -4.72
N LEU A 130 -23.59 19.37 -3.76
CA LEU A 130 -24.61 18.36 -3.51
C LEU A 130 -25.86 18.70 -4.32
N LEU A 131 -26.27 17.79 -5.21
CA LEU A 131 -27.40 18.00 -6.12
C LEU A 131 -28.76 17.78 -5.46
N ASP A 132 -28.83 16.92 -4.43
CA ASP A 132 -30.02 16.62 -3.62
C ASP A 132 -29.57 16.30 -2.17
N ASP A 133 -30.48 16.33 -1.19
CA ASP A 133 -30.24 15.90 0.21
C ASP A 133 -30.12 14.36 0.36
N ASP A 134 -30.40 13.62 -0.71
CA ASP A 134 -30.45 12.16 -0.69
C ASP A 134 -29.06 11.53 -0.84
N GLY A 135 -28.42 11.30 0.30
CA GLY A 135 -27.44 10.23 0.44
C GLY A 135 -25.98 10.64 0.38
N VAL A 136 -25.60 11.68 1.13
CA VAL A 136 -24.19 11.80 1.56
C VAL A 136 -23.88 10.56 2.40
N LEU A 137 -23.07 9.65 1.86
CA LEU A 137 -22.60 8.51 2.63
C LEU A 137 -21.84 9.04 3.85
N ALA A 138 -22.24 8.58 5.04
CA ALA A 138 -21.51 8.90 6.25
C ALA A 138 -20.04 8.47 6.06
N PRO A 139 -19.08 9.33 6.40
CA PRO A 139 -17.69 8.98 6.27
C PRO A 139 -17.40 7.74 7.12
N PRO A 140 -16.72 6.73 6.56
CA PRO A 140 -16.33 5.58 7.34
C PRO A 140 -15.41 6.03 8.46
N ALA A 141 -15.58 5.44 9.65
CA ALA A 141 -14.64 5.66 10.72
C ALA A 141 -13.24 5.27 10.22
N ALA A 142 -12.26 6.16 10.39
CA ALA A 142 -10.87 5.77 10.19
C ALA A 142 -10.59 4.56 11.08
N PRO A 143 -10.00 3.46 10.57
CA PRO A 143 -9.56 2.39 11.42
C PRO A 143 -8.54 2.99 12.36
N GLY A 144 -8.78 2.92 13.68
CA GLY A 144 -7.80 3.37 14.66
C GLY A 144 -6.47 2.62 14.44
N ASP A 145 -6.58 1.31 14.25
CA ASP A 145 -5.51 0.42 13.84
C ASP A 145 -6.00 -0.51 12.70
N LEU A 146 -5.32 -0.48 11.55
CA LEU A 146 -5.67 -1.32 10.39
C LEU A 146 -5.52 -2.81 10.70
N VAL A 147 -4.55 -3.19 11.53
CA VAL A 147 -4.32 -4.59 11.92
C VAL A 147 -5.50 -5.11 12.73
N GLU A 148 -5.99 -4.32 13.68
CA GLU A 148 -7.20 -4.64 14.45
C GLU A 148 -8.43 -4.73 13.54
N ALA A 149 -8.62 -3.76 12.64
CA ALA A 149 -9.74 -3.76 11.70
C ALA A 149 -9.75 -4.98 10.76
N LEU A 150 -8.57 -5.43 10.30
CA LEU A 150 -8.44 -6.67 9.53
C LEU A 150 -8.77 -7.90 10.39
N ARG A 151 -8.20 -7.97 11.60
CA ARG A 151 -8.36 -9.11 12.52
C ARG A 151 -9.83 -9.30 12.93
N ASP A 152 -10.53 -8.20 13.21
CA ASP A 152 -11.90 -8.18 13.69
C ASP A 152 -12.93 -8.25 12.55
N GLY A 153 -12.48 -8.36 11.30
CA GLY A 153 -13.36 -8.49 10.13
C GLY A 153 -14.13 -7.22 9.77
N GLN A 154 -13.62 -6.05 10.17
CA GLN A 154 -14.22 -4.75 9.85
C GLN A 154 -13.93 -4.32 8.41
N VAL A 155 -12.90 -4.88 7.78
CA VAL A 155 -12.60 -4.71 6.35
C VAL A 155 -13.32 -5.80 5.55
N ALA A 156 -14.19 -5.41 4.62
CA ALA A 156 -14.91 -6.37 3.78
C ALA A 156 -13.95 -7.15 2.87
N GLU A 157 -14.19 -8.46 2.70
CA GLU A 157 -13.36 -9.32 1.84
C GLU A 157 -13.23 -8.78 0.40
N ALA A 158 -14.28 -8.12 -0.10
CA ALA A 158 -14.30 -7.49 -1.42
C ALA A 158 -13.31 -6.33 -1.58
N ASP A 159 -12.93 -5.67 -0.47
CA ASP A 159 -12.00 -4.54 -0.45
C ASP A 159 -10.53 -4.97 -0.27
N LEU A 160 -10.27 -6.22 0.14
CA LEU A 160 -8.91 -6.75 0.36
C LEU A 160 -7.98 -6.67 -0.88
N PRO A 161 -8.42 -6.94 -2.12
CA PRO A 161 -7.56 -6.80 -3.29
C PRO A 161 -7.09 -5.35 -3.51
N ALA A 162 -7.96 -4.38 -3.24
CA ALA A 162 -7.63 -2.97 -3.36
C ALA A 162 -6.68 -2.56 -2.22
N LEU A 163 -7.04 -2.91 -0.98
CA LEU A 163 -6.21 -2.66 0.18
C LEU A 163 -4.79 -3.21 -0.01
N TRP A 164 -4.66 -4.46 -0.45
CA TRP A 164 -3.36 -5.10 -0.68
C TRP A 164 -2.48 -4.29 -1.65
N ARG A 165 -3.06 -3.73 -2.73
CA ARG A 165 -2.32 -2.90 -3.69
C ARG A 165 -1.87 -1.54 -3.14
N ALA A 166 -2.56 -1.02 -2.12
CA ALA A 166 -2.23 0.28 -1.55
C ALA A 166 -1.14 0.22 -0.47
N LEU A 167 -0.92 -0.97 0.10
CA LEU A 167 0.00 -1.15 1.21
C LEU A 167 1.46 -1.19 0.73
N PRO A 168 2.41 -0.70 1.54
CA PRO A 168 3.83 -0.74 1.18
C PRO A 168 4.32 -2.15 0.89
N ILE A 169 5.16 -2.30 -0.13
CA ILE A 169 5.87 -3.55 -0.39
C ILE A 169 6.85 -3.86 0.75
N VAL A 170 7.28 -5.12 0.83
CA VAL A 170 8.25 -5.61 1.82
C VAL A 170 9.35 -6.41 1.13
N ASP A 171 10.56 -6.34 1.68
CA ASP A 171 11.69 -7.17 1.26
C ASP A 171 11.70 -8.51 2.02
N ALA A 172 12.29 -9.54 1.40
CA ALA A 172 12.34 -10.89 1.98
C ALA A 172 12.99 -10.94 3.38
N ALA A 173 14.01 -10.10 3.62
CA ALA A 173 14.70 -10.00 4.89
C ALA A 173 13.78 -9.50 6.04
N GLU A 174 12.70 -8.79 5.73
CA GLU A 174 11.79 -8.25 6.74
C GLU A 174 10.82 -9.30 7.29
N LEU A 175 10.63 -10.39 6.55
CA LEU A 175 9.76 -11.50 6.93
C LEU A 175 10.38 -12.40 8.00
N ARG A 176 11.66 -12.25 8.32
CA ARG A 176 12.38 -13.15 9.25
C ARG A 176 11.67 -13.29 10.59
N GLY A 177 11.67 -14.50 11.15
CA GLY A 177 11.05 -14.81 12.44
C GLY A 177 9.73 -15.57 12.35
N LEU A 178 9.05 -15.69 13.49
CA LEU A 178 7.77 -16.38 13.64
C LEU A 178 6.61 -15.39 13.58
N TRP A 179 5.57 -15.79 12.86
CA TRP A 179 4.36 -15.00 12.65
C TRP A 179 3.12 -15.82 12.96
N ARG A 180 2.19 -15.23 13.70
CA ARG A 180 0.84 -15.77 13.92
C ARG A 180 -0.05 -15.37 12.75
N GLY A 181 -0.84 -16.30 12.24
CA GLY A 181 -1.72 -16.11 11.11
C GLY A 181 -3.19 -15.98 11.49
N THR A 182 -3.90 -15.10 10.78
CA THR A 182 -5.36 -14.98 10.83
C THR A 182 -5.92 -15.02 9.42
N GLY A 183 -6.83 -15.97 9.14
CA GLY A 183 -7.46 -16.08 7.83
C GLY A 183 -8.58 -15.06 7.65
N LEU A 184 -8.53 -14.26 6.59
CA LEU A 184 -9.50 -13.19 6.34
C LEU A 184 -10.62 -13.62 5.37
N SER A 185 -10.35 -14.60 4.51
CA SER A 185 -11.32 -15.15 3.54
C SER A 185 -12.03 -16.40 4.10
N THR A 186 -12.92 -16.22 5.07
CA THR A 186 -13.53 -17.32 5.86
C THR A 186 -14.34 -18.33 5.01
N GLY A 187 -14.92 -17.87 3.89
CA GLY A 187 -15.64 -18.73 2.94
C GLY A 187 -14.76 -19.60 2.05
N HIS A 188 -13.44 -19.42 2.07
CA HIS A 188 -12.50 -20.10 1.18
C HIS A 188 -12.14 -21.51 1.68
N ARG A 189 -11.95 -22.48 0.78
CA ARG A 189 -11.56 -23.86 1.14
C ARG A 189 -10.26 -23.95 1.96
N THR A 190 -9.31 -23.09 1.64
CA THR A 190 -8.03 -23.00 2.36
C THR A 190 -8.24 -22.56 3.80
N HIS A 191 -9.18 -21.64 4.07
CA HIS A 191 -9.52 -21.25 5.44
C HIS A 191 -9.93 -22.45 6.27
N ARG A 192 -10.92 -23.21 5.78
CA ARG A 192 -11.45 -24.40 6.45
C ARG A 192 -10.38 -25.48 6.67
N LEU A 193 -9.44 -25.61 5.73
CA LEU A 193 -8.32 -26.55 5.84
C LEU A 193 -7.36 -26.14 6.97
N LEU A 194 -6.95 -24.87 6.98
CA LEU A 194 -5.99 -24.34 7.96
C LEU A 194 -6.58 -24.30 9.38
N GLU A 195 -7.86 -23.93 9.51
CA GLU A 195 -8.57 -23.95 10.79
C GLU A 195 -8.60 -25.37 11.38
N ARG A 196 -8.93 -26.38 10.57
CA ARG A 196 -8.98 -27.78 11.01
C ARG A 196 -7.61 -28.36 11.36
N SER A 197 -6.53 -27.82 10.80
CA SER A 197 -5.17 -28.29 11.09
C SER A 197 -4.56 -27.67 12.34
N GLY A 198 -5.25 -26.73 13.00
CA GLY A 198 -4.66 -25.95 14.10
C GLY A 198 -3.56 -25.01 13.61
N TRP A 199 -3.72 -24.43 12.41
CA TRP A 199 -2.73 -23.52 11.85
C TRP A 199 -2.47 -22.33 12.78
N PHE A 200 -1.23 -22.22 13.25
CA PHE A 200 -0.75 -21.10 14.03
C PHE A 200 -0.29 -19.97 13.13
N GLY A 201 0.46 -20.28 12.07
CA GLY A 201 1.09 -19.26 11.23
C GLY A 201 2.28 -19.76 10.41
N LYS A 202 3.34 -18.96 10.33
CA LYS A 202 4.51 -19.21 9.47
C LYS A 202 5.81 -18.83 10.17
N ARG A 203 6.92 -19.51 9.85
CA ARG A 203 8.26 -19.12 10.29
C ARG A 203 9.20 -18.97 9.11
N PHE A 204 9.94 -17.86 9.07
CA PHE A 204 10.92 -17.56 8.02
C PHE A 204 12.30 -17.50 8.65
N VAL A 205 13.12 -18.53 8.42
CA VAL A 205 14.47 -18.64 9.01
C VAL A 205 15.50 -17.99 8.09
N ALA A 206 15.49 -18.38 6.81
CA ALA A 206 16.33 -17.85 5.75
C ALA A 206 15.55 -17.73 4.43
N ASP A 207 16.18 -17.21 3.37
CA ASP A 207 15.51 -17.11 2.06
C ASP A 207 15.26 -18.49 1.45
N ASP A 208 16.06 -19.48 1.79
CA ASP A 208 15.97 -20.87 1.35
C ASP A 208 15.47 -21.82 2.46
N ASP A 209 15.11 -21.28 3.62
CA ASP A 209 14.57 -22.04 4.76
C ASP A 209 13.33 -21.35 5.35
N VAL A 210 12.16 -21.76 4.86
CA VAL A 210 10.86 -21.29 5.34
C VAL A 210 10.00 -22.48 5.75
N GLN A 211 9.35 -22.33 6.89
CA GLN A 211 8.34 -23.24 7.43
C GLN A 211 6.95 -22.61 7.19
N PRO A 212 6.31 -22.91 6.06
CA PRO A 212 5.17 -22.11 5.56
C PRO A 212 3.86 -22.39 6.32
N ILE A 213 3.82 -23.47 7.10
CA ILE A 213 2.70 -23.90 7.93
C ILE A 213 3.25 -24.36 9.28
N ILE A 214 3.09 -23.51 10.28
CA ILE A 214 3.27 -23.86 11.69
C ILE A 214 1.90 -24.21 12.25
N VAL A 215 1.80 -25.31 12.97
CA VAL A 215 0.59 -25.74 13.67
C VAL A 215 0.83 -25.73 15.17
N GLU A 216 -0.21 -25.39 15.93
CA GLU A 216 -0.21 -25.49 17.39
C GLU A 216 -0.85 -26.81 17.82
N ARG A 217 -0.10 -27.62 18.57
CA ARG A 217 -0.56 -28.90 19.11
C ARG A 217 -1.42 -28.68 20.37
N PRO A 218 -2.21 -29.68 20.81
CA PRO A 218 -3.03 -29.56 22.02
C PRO A 218 -2.25 -29.25 23.31
N ASP A 219 -0.95 -29.54 23.36
CA ASP A 219 -0.05 -29.24 24.48
C ASP A 219 0.60 -27.85 24.38
N GLY A 220 0.23 -27.04 23.37
CA GLY A 220 0.74 -25.71 23.12
C GLY A 220 2.07 -25.67 22.36
N THR A 221 2.61 -26.83 21.95
CA THR A 221 3.85 -26.86 21.16
C THR A 221 3.60 -26.41 19.72
N LEU A 222 4.56 -25.68 19.16
CA LEU A 222 4.53 -25.19 17.78
C LEU A 222 5.45 -26.04 16.89
N GLU A 223 4.89 -26.64 15.86
CA GLU A 223 5.60 -27.54 14.95
C GLU A 223 5.35 -27.16 13.48
N ALA A 224 6.35 -27.37 12.63
CA ALA A 224 6.19 -27.24 11.19
C ALA A 224 5.47 -28.47 10.61
N ASP A 225 4.36 -28.26 9.91
CA ASP A 225 3.63 -29.34 9.23
C ASP A 225 4.08 -29.47 7.77
N ALA A 226 5.17 -30.20 7.56
CA ALA A 226 5.72 -30.47 6.23
C ALA A 226 4.75 -31.28 5.35
N GLY A 227 3.85 -32.08 5.92
CA GLY A 227 2.85 -32.84 5.14
C GLY A 227 1.81 -31.91 4.53
N LEU A 228 1.25 -31.02 5.36
CA LEU A 228 0.29 -30.02 4.93
C LEU A 228 0.90 -28.93 4.04
N ALA A 229 2.20 -28.65 4.19
CA ALA A 229 2.91 -27.72 3.32
C ALA A 229 3.38 -28.36 2.00
N GLY A 230 3.64 -29.66 1.98
CA GLY A 230 4.39 -30.30 0.89
C GLY A 230 5.89 -29.98 0.98
N GLY A 231 6.48 -30.08 2.17
CA GLY A 231 7.87 -29.72 2.44
C GLY A 231 8.03 -28.31 2.98
N GLY A 232 9.11 -27.65 2.58
CA GLY A 232 9.42 -26.27 2.95
C GLY A 232 8.92 -25.25 1.94
N ALA A 233 9.49 -24.06 2.04
CA ALA A 233 9.32 -23.00 1.08
C ALA A 233 10.59 -22.15 0.99
N SER A 234 10.67 -21.34 -0.05
CA SER A 234 11.71 -20.32 -0.22
C SER A 234 11.10 -18.94 -0.45
N LEU A 235 11.86 -17.89 -0.17
CA LEU A 235 11.52 -16.50 -0.46
C LEU A 235 12.16 -16.04 -1.77
N ARG A 236 11.43 -15.22 -2.51
CA ARG A 236 11.95 -14.44 -3.65
C ARG A 236 11.09 -13.20 -3.84
N LEU A 237 11.58 -12.27 -4.65
CA LEU A 237 10.72 -11.21 -5.18
C LEU A 237 9.84 -11.79 -6.29
N ALA A 238 8.56 -11.45 -6.27
CA ALA A 238 7.62 -11.79 -7.33
C ALA A 238 6.68 -10.62 -7.59
N GLU A 239 6.17 -10.54 -8.82
CA GLU A 239 5.18 -9.55 -9.21
C GLU A 239 3.76 -10.07 -8.97
N HIS A 240 2.92 -9.27 -8.34
CA HIS A 240 1.48 -9.48 -8.29
C HIS A 240 0.76 -8.14 -8.38
N ASP A 241 -0.21 -8.05 -9.29
CA ASP A 241 -1.05 -6.87 -9.45
C ASP A 241 -0.24 -5.56 -9.65
N GLY A 242 0.90 -5.66 -10.36
CA GLY A 242 1.80 -4.54 -10.66
C GLY A 242 2.79 -4.19 -9.55
N LEU A 243 2.78 -4.91 -8.43
CA LEU A 243 3.74 -4.73 -7.33
C LEU A 243 4.76 -5.87 -7.30
N VAL A 244 6.04 -5.51 -7.26
CA VAL A 244 7.12 -6.46 -6.97
C VAL A 244 7.41 -6.42 -5.47
N THR A 245 7.18 -7.53 -4.78
CA THR A 245 7.30 -7.62 -3.32
C THR A 245 7.81 -9.01 -2.90
N ALA A 246 8.16 -9.18 -1.63
CA ALA A 246 8.50 -10.49 -1.10
C ALA A 246 7.35 -11.48 -1.27
N ALA A 247 7.70 -12.68 -1.71
CA ALA A 247 6.80 -13.79 -1.87
C ALA A 247 7.41 -15.05 -1.28
N MET A 248 6.58 -16.00 -0.84
CA MET A 248 6.94 -17.33 -0.37
C MET A 248 6.39 -18.39 -1.35
N ALA A 249 7.21 -19.32 -1.82
CA ALA A 249 6.83 -20.39 -2.76
C ALA A 249 7.02 -21.67 -2.02
N TYR A 250 5.97 -22.47 -2.02
CA TYR A 250 6.05 -23.83 -1.54
C TYR A 250 6.88 -24.66 -2.52
N ASP A 251 7.79 -25.46 -2.01
CA ASP A 251 8.76 -26.18 -2.85
C ASP A 251 8.10 -27.19 -3.78
N THR A 252 7.02 -27.83 -3.31
CA THR A 252 6.32 -28.89 -4.07
C THR A 252 4.86 -28.57 -4.39
N ARG A 253 4.39 -27.35 -4.10
CA ARG A 253 3.02 -26.92 -4.41
C ARG A 253 3.02 -25.71 -5.33
N PRO A 254 2.07 -25.63 -6.30
CA PRO A 254 1.96 -24.47 -7.18
C PRO A 254 1.26 -23.30 -6.46
N VAL A 255 1.75 -22.96 -5.26
CA VAL A 255 1.21 -21.95 -4.36
C VAL A 255 2.30 -20.91 -4.09
N VAL A 256 1.93 -19.65 -4.23
CA VAL A 256 2.80 -18.51 -3.95
C VAL A 256 2.02 -17.51 -3.09
N ASP A 257 2.51 -17.30 -1.88
CA ASP A 257 1.98 -16.28 -0.97
C ASP A 257 2.78 -14.99 -1.18
N LEU A 258 2.13 -13.86 -1.47
CA LEU A 258 2.79 -12.55 -1.59
C LEU A 258 2.38 -11.62 -0.45
N PHE A 259 3.30 -10.76 -0.02
CA PHE A 259 3.15 -9.98 1.20
C PHE A 259 3.29 -8.48 0.95
N VAL A 260 2.51 -7.70 1.69
CA VAL A 260 2.63 -6.24 1.82
C VAL A 260 2.53 -5.87 3.30
N ARG A 261 3.03 -4.70 3.68
CA ARG A 261 3.07 -4.24 5.07
C ARG A 261 1.72 -3.68 5.51
N ALA A 262 1.08 -4.33 6.47
CA ALA A 262 -0.13 -3.82 7.11
C ALA A 262 0.17 -2.94 8.34
N GLY A 263 1.32 -3.15 8.98
CA GLY A 263 1.79 -2.38 10.14
C GLY A 263 3.28 -2.64 10.42
N PRO A 264 3.87 -2.08 11.48
CA PRO A 264 5.27 -2.28 11.83
C PRO A 264 5.66 -3.77 11.95
N ASP A 265 4.77 -4.54 12.58
CA ASP A 265 4.93 -5.97 12.85
C ASP A 265 3.76 -6.79 12.27
N ALA A 266 3.18 -6.32 11.17
CA ALA A 266 2.05 -6.97 10.53
C ALA A 266 2.17 -6.97 8.99
N LEU A 267 1.84 -8.11 8.38
CA LEU A 267 1.82 -8.32 6.93
C LEU A 267 0.43 -8.74 6.47
N LEU A 268 -0.02 -8.21 5.35
CA LEU A 268 -1.17 -8.73 4.62
C LEU A 268 -0.68 -9.65 3.51
N GLY A 269 -1.07 -10.92 3.59
CA GLY A 269 -0.73 -11.97 2.63
C GLY A 269 -1.87 -12.25 1.66
N VAL A 270 -1.51 -12.51 0.39
CA VAL A 270 -2.43 -13.05 -0.61
C VAL A 270 -1.87 -14.35 -1.20
N MET A 271 -2.69 -15.40 -1.19
CA MET A 271 -2.35 -16.69 -1.78
C MET A 271 -2.69 -16.70 -3.27
N THR A 272 -1.70 -16.96 -4.10
CA THR A 272 -1.79 -17.06 -5.55
C THR A 272 -1.23 -18.38 -6.04
N GLY A 273 -1.36 -18.67 -7.33
CA GLY A 273 -0.86 -19.89 -7.95
C GLY A 273 -1.94 -20.73 -8.62
N ARG A 274 -1.55 -21.88 -9.15
CA ARG A 274 -2.45 -22.73 -9.94
C ARG A 274 -3.42 -23.45 -9.01
N GLY A 275 -4.71 -23.29 -9.26
CA GLY A 275 -5.75 -23.97 -8.48
C GLY A 275 -5.87 -23.47 -7.05
N THR A 276 -5.44 -22.23 -6.76
CA THR A 276 -5.63 -21.61 -5.45
C THR A 276 -6.94 -20.84 -5.34
N LEU A 277 -7.55 -20.44 -6.46
CA LEU A 277 -8.83 -19.73 -6.47
C LEU A 277 -9.99 -20.62 -6.00
N ASP A 278 -10.89 -20.06 -5.19
CA ASP A 278 -12.13 -20.71 -4.75
C ASP A 278 -13.35 -19.89 -5.16
N ALA A 279 -14.17 -20.43 -6.05
CA ALA A 279 -15.26 -19.69 -6.71
C ALA A 279 -14.81 -18.30 -7.24
N GLY A 280 -13.62 -18.25 -7.86
CA GLY A 280 -13.03 -17.03 -8.42
C GLY A 280 -12.36 -16.11 -7.40
N ARG A 281 -12.40 -16.41 -6.09
CA ARG A 281 -11.79 -15.59 -5.04
C ARG A 281 -10.40 -16.10 -4.65
N ARG A 282 -9.53 -15.16 -4.28
CA ARG A 282 -8.23 -15.46 -3.66
C ARG A 282 -8.38 -15.63 -2.16
N TYR A 283 -7.41 -16.27 -1.53
CA TYR A 283 -7.34 -16.37 -0.07
C TYR A 283 -6.42 -15.27 0.48
N TYR A 284 -6.96 -14.42 1.34
CA TYR A 284 -6.19 -13.42 2.08
C TYR A 284 -6.03 -13.82 3.54
N PHE A 285 -4.90 -13.42 4.13
CA PHE A 285 -4.59 -13.69 5.52
C PHE A 285 -3.70 -12.59 6.09
N LEU A 286 -3.85 -12.32 7.38
CA LEU A 286 -2.98 -11.44 8.15
C LEU A 286 -1.88 -12.29 8.81
N LEU A 287 -0.67 -11.75 8.89
CA LEU A 287 0.43 -12.27 9.70
C LEU A 287 0.87 -11.22 10.69
N GLU A 288 0.99 -11.58 11.96
CA GLU A 288 1.47 -10.71 13.03
C GLU A 288 2.70 -11.31 13.69
N ARG A 289 3.75 -10.49 13.88
CA ARG A 289 5.02 -10.97 14.41
C ARG A 289 4.84 -11.44 15.85
N VAL A 290 5.41 -12.59 16.17
CA VAL A 290 5.44 -13.13 17.53
C VAL A 290 6.83 -12.90 18.10
N ALA A 291 6.91 -12.38 19.32
CA ALA A 291 8.16 -12.38 20.06
C ALA A 291 8.57 -13.83 20.34
N GLU A 292 9.62 -14.31 19.69
CA GLU A 292 10.25 -15.56 20.11
C GLU A 292 11.07 -15.27 21.38
N PRO A 293 10.91 -16.05 22.46
CA PRO A 293 11.81 -15.93 23.60
C PRO A 293 13.23 -16.20 23.13
N ASP A 294 14.18 -15.33 23.53
CA ASP A 294 15.58 -15.41 23.14
C ASP A 294 16.10 -16.84 23.26
N ALA A 295 16.53 -17.43 22.13
CA ALA A 295 17.13 -18.76 22.09
C ALA A 295 18.56 -18.80 22.70
N ARG A 296 18.88 -17.86 23.59
CA ARG A 296 20.16 -17.71 24.28
C ARG A 296 19.93 -17.48 25.77
N ALA A 297 19.69 -18.57 26.49
CA ALA A 297 19.95 -18.70 27.92
C ALA A 297 20.82 -19.94 28.14
#